data_AF-A0A9E5S966-F1
#
_entry.id   AF-A0A9E5S966-F1
#
_cell.length_a   1.000
_cell.length_b   1.000
_cell.length_c   1.000
_cell.angle_alpha   90.00
_cell.angle_beta   90.00
_cell.angle_gamma   90.00
#
_symmetry.space_group_name_H-M   'P 1'
#
loop_
_entity.id
_entity.type
_entity.pdbx_description
1 polymer ?
#
loop_
_entity_poly.entity_id
_entity_poly.type
_entity_poly.pdbx_seq_one_letter_code
_entity_poly.pdbx_strand_id
1 'polypeptide(L)'
;QSIKNRSVALKKHRVLQPDHTLRATVIGAGVYSMKLSGSTIYVKKKDFLPLRNIPVAQTFLEDDDDVQSIKQKLQRAVAPFKENYSVVALAVTGWRQPKLEGIKRLATAIASIRENGTGSPLIVISEGNFGKVLGYLLEERLQKGEDLICLDEIKLGGGDFIDIGKPLHIGDVIPVIVKTLVFSN
;
A
#
# COMPACT_ATOMS: atom_id res chain seq x y z
N GLN A 1 -22.49 -6.55 -10.17
CA GLN A 1 -23.76 -6.21 -10.85
C GLN A 1 -23.73 -4.74 -11.24
N SER A 2 -23.92 -4.46 -12.53
CA SER A 2 -23.22 -3.41 -13.27
C SER A 2 -23.96 -2.08 -13.38
N ILE A 3 -23.18 -1.00 -13.48
CA ILE A 3 -23.48 0.41 -13.81
C ILE A 3 -24.55 0.59 -14.92
N LYS A 4 -24.75 -0.43 -15.77
CA LYS A 4 -25.77 -0.49 -16.83
C LYS A 4 -27.17 -0.07 -16.40
N ASN A 5 -27.59 -0.37 -15.17
CA ASN A 5 -28.97 -0.10 -14.72
C ASN A 5 -29.21 1.33 -14.20
N ARG A 6 -28.17 2.17 -14.03
CA ARG A 6 -28.32 3.49 -13.38
C ARG A 6 -28.11 4.70 -14.29
N SER A 7 -27.59 4.55 -15.51
CA SER A 7 -27.26 5.71 -16.36
C SER A 7 -28.29 5.95 -17.46
N VAL A 8 -29.04 7.06 -17.34
CA VAL A 8 -30.05 7.50 -18.32
C VAL A 8 -29.44 7.75 -19.70
N ALA A 9 -28.17 8.15 -19.75
CA ALA A 9 -27.43 8.42 -20.99
C ALA A 9 -27.23 7.16 -21.85
N LEU A 10 -27.07 5.99 -21.24
CA LEU A 10 -26.79 4.74 -21.95
C LEU A 10 -28.04 4.09 -22.58
N LYS A 11 -29.25 4.55 -22.21
CA LYS A 11 -30.52 4.02 -22.77
C LYS A 11 -30.74 4.37 -24.24
N LYS A 12 -30.08 5.41 -24.76
CA LYS A 12 -30.23 5.88 -26.15
C LYS A 12 -29.31 5.18 -27.15
N HIS A 13 -28.44 4.27 -26.69
CA HIS A 13 -27.47 3.61 -27.55
C HIS A 13 -27.56 2.09 -27.43
N ARG A 14 -27.38 1.38 -28.54
CA ARG A 14 -27.39 -0.08 -28.57
C ARG A 14 -26.10 -0.59 -27.92
N VAL A 15 -26.15 -0.85 -26.61
CA VAL A 15 -25.02 -1.41 -25.85
C VAL A 15 -24.84 -2.87 -26.24
N LEU A 16 -23.81 -3.14 -27.05
CA LEU A 16 -23.43 -4.50 -27.43
C LEU A 16 -22.62 -5.15 -26.28
N GLN A 17 -22.91 -6.41 -25.99
CA GLN A 17 -22.14 -7.20 -25.05
C GLN A 17 -20.95 -7.82 -25.81
N PRO A 18 -19.70 -7.60 -25.39
CA PRO A 18 -18.55 -8.19 -26.09
C PRO A 18 -18.55 -9.71 -25.91
N ASP A 19 -18.24 -10.46 -26.96
CA ASP A 19 -18.15 -11.93 -26.95
C ASP A 19 -16.97 -12.44 -26.10
N HIS A 20 -16.02 -11.56 -25.75
CA HIS A 20 -14.90 -11.86 -24.85
C HIS A 20 -14.90 -10.88 -23.66
N THR A 21 -15.24 -11.38 -22.48
CA THR A 21 -15.31 -10.63 -21.22
C THR A 21 -13.96 -10.50 -20.49
N LEU A 22 -12.86 -10.95 -21.09
CA LEU A 22 -11.57 -11.12 -20.40
C LEU A 22 -10.54 -10.01 -20.61
N ARG A 23 -10.79 -8.98 -21.42
CA ARG A 23 -9.82 -7.89 -21.63
C ARG A 23 -10.51 -6.54 -21.68
N ALA A 24 -10.70 -5.95 -20.50
CA ALA A 24 -10.64 -4.49 -20.41
C ALA A 24 -9.24 -4.09 -20.92
N THR A 25 -9.20 -3.33 -22.01
CA THR A 25 -7.94 -2.73 -22.46
C THR A 25 -7.72 -1.49 -21.61
N VAL A 26 -6.82 -1.58 -20.63
CA VAL A 26 -6.32 -0.41 -19.91
C VAL A 26 -5.39 0.34 -20.86
N ILE A 27 -5.71 1.61 -21.15
CA ILE A 27 -4.98 2.44 -22.12
C ILE A 27 -3.62 2.95 -21.57
N GLY A 28 -3.33 2.75 -20.28
CA GLY A 28 -1.99 2.97 -19.75
C GLY A 28 -1.79 2.35 -18.37
N ALA A 29 -0.89 1.37 -18.27
CA ALA A 29 -0.24 1.04 -17.02
C ALA A 29 1.11 1.78 -17.00
N GLY A 30 1.23 2.80 -16.16
CA GLY A 30 2.53 3.42 -15.91
C GLY A 30 3.37 2.49 -15.06
N VAL A 31 4.56 2.12 -15.52
CA VAL A 31 5.51 1.33 -14.71
C VAL A 31 6.77 2.15 -14.51
N TYR A 32 7.11 2.40 -13.25
CA TYR A 32 8.35 3.07 -12.87
C TYR A 32 9.06 2.25 -11.80
N SER A 33 10.40 2.20 -11.87
CA SER A 33 11.23 1.42 -10.96
C SER A 33 12.19 2.33 -10.19
N MET A 34 12.27 2.11 -8.88
CA MET A 34 13.18 2.78 -7.95
C MET A 34 14.11 1.77 -7.29
N LYS A 35 15.33 2.22 -6.97
CA LYS A 35 16.22 1.53 -6.04
C LYS A 35 16.25 2.34 -4.74
N LEU A 36 15.80 1.73 -3.64
CA LEU A 36 15.86 2.34 -2.32
C LEU A 36 17.13 1.86 -1.62
N SER A 37 17.87 2.75 -0.97
CA SER A 37 19.11 2.44 -0.23
C SER A 37 18.85 2.43 1.28
N GLY A 38 19.75 1.86 2.09
CA GLY A 38 19.57 1.49 3.51
C GLY A 38 19.22 2.61 4.53
N SER A 39 19.08 3.87 4.11
CA SER A 39 18.44 4.94 4.91
C SER A 39 16.91 4.89 4.85
N THR A 40 16.37 4.32 3.77
CA THR A 40 14.99 4.49 3.30
C THR A 40 14.15 3.21 3.47
N ILE A 41 14.76 2.19 4.08
CA ILE A 41 14.21 0.85 4.22
C ILE A 41 14.43 0.35 5.64
N TYR A 42 13.38 -0.22 6.22
CA TYR A 42 13.47 -1.13 7.35
C TYR A 42 12.86 -2.47 6.96
N VAL A 43 13.64 -3.55 7.08
CA VAL A 43 13.23 -4.92 6.74
C VAL A 43 13.73 -5.86 7.84
N LYS A 44 12.80 -6.52 8.54
CA LYS A 44 13.11 -7.39 9.67
C LYS A 44 13.74 -8.73 9.25
N LYS A 45 13.23 -9.32 8.17
CA LYS A 45 13.76 -10.54 7.52
C LYS A 45 13.66 -10.37 6.01
N LYS A 46 14.52 -11.05 5.24
CA LYS A 46 14.58 -10.90 3.77
C LYS A 46 14.10 -12.15 3.03
N ASP A 47 13.77 -13.23 3.74
CA ASP A 47 13.51 -14.57 3.16
C ASP A 47 12.19 -14.65 2.37
N PHE A 48 11.23 -13.77 2.68
CA PHE A 48 9.95 -13.68 1.95
C PHE A 48 10.02 -12.83 0.68
N LEU A 49 11.16 -12.20 0.38
CA LEU A 49 11.36 -11.47 -0.87
C LEU A 49 11.75 -12.43 -2.01
N PRO A 50 11.23 -12.22 -3.24
CA PRO A 50 10.53 -11.05 -3.72
C PRO A 50 9.01 -11.13 -3.55
N LEU A 51 8.36 -9.97 -3.43
CA LEU A 51 6.91 -9.80 -3.47
C LEU A 51 6.51 -9.21 -4.83
N ARG A 52 5.39 -9.67 -5.39
CA ARG A 52 4.90 -9.21 -6.70
C ARG A 52 3.41 -8.94 -6.66
N ASN A 53 3.01 -7.90 -7.38
CA ASN A 53 1.62 -7.47 -7.55
C ASN A 53 0.88 -7.27 -6.22
N ILE A 54 1.55 -6.64 -5.24
CA ILE A 54 0.90 -6.31 -3.97
C ILE A 54 0.05 -5.05 -4.18
N PRO A 55 -1.27 -5.08 -3.91
CA PRO A 55 -2.11 -3.89 -4.03
C PRO A 55 -1.78 -2.87 -2.95
N VAL A 56 -1.94 -1.59 -3.28
CA VAL A 56 -1.70 -0.47 -2.37
C VAL A 56 -3.02 0.10 -1.86
N ALA A 57 -3.21 0.02 -0.54
CA ALA A 57 -4.25 0.72 0.19
C ALA A 57 -3.70 2.05 0.70
N GLN A 58 -4.06 3.15 0.01
CA GLN A 58 -3.62 4.49 0.38
C GLN A 58 -4.49 5.09 1.48
N THR A 59 -3.85 5.76 2.43
CA THR A 59 -4.48 6.56 3.48
C THR A 59 -3.83 7.93 3.56
N PHE A 60 -4.64 8.97 3.61
CA PHE A 60 -4.19 10.33 3.90
C PHE A 60 -4.33 10.62 5.39
N LEU A 61 -3.26 11.11 6.02
CA LEU A 61 -3.21 11.46 7.44
C LEU A 61 -2.94 12.95 7.62
N GLU A 62 -3.56 13.49 8.66
CA GLU A 62 -3.42 14.85 9.14
C GLU A 62 -2.60 14.85 10.44
N ASP A 63 -1.97 15.98 10.79
CA ASP A 63 -1.06 16.03 11.95
C ASP A 63 -1.77 15.82 13.30
N ASP A 64 -3.04 16.24 13.37
CA ASP A 64 -3.92 16.18 14.53
C ASP A 64 -4.71 14.86 14.64
N ASP A 65 -4.54 13.95 13.67
CA ASP A 65 -5.16 12.63 13.74
C ASP A 65 -4.73 11.87 15.02
N ASP A 66 -5.72 11.47 15.81
CA ASP A 66 -5.53 10.57 16.94
C ASP A 66 -5.45 9.10 16.49
N VAL A 67 -5.11 8.21 17.43
CA VAL A 67 -4.95 6.78 17.15
C VAL A 67 -6.23 6.14 16.59
N GLN A 68 -7.42 6.56 17.05
CA GLN A 68 -8.68 5.98 16.60
C GLN A 68 -9.05 6.47 15.20
N SER A 69 -8.83 7.75 14.89
CA SER A 69 -8.98 8.30 13.54
C SER A 69 -8.09 7.57 12.55
N ILE A 70 -6.80 7.44 12.86
CA ILE A 70 -5.84 6.70 12.01
C ILE A 70 -6.31 5.26 11.80
N LYS A 71 -6.72 4.57 12.88
CA LYS A 71 -7.23 3.20 12.81
C LYS A 71 -8.41 3.07 11.85
N GLN A 72 -9.41 3.95 11.96
CA GLN A 72 -10.58 3.94 11.09
C GLN A 72 -10.21 4.23 9.64
N LYS A 73 -9.34 5.22 9.39
CA LYS A 73 -8.85 5.57 8.05
C LYS A 73 -8.15 4.36 7.40
N LEU A 74 -7.24 3.70 8.13
CA LEU A 74 -6.55 2.49 7.65
C LEU A 74 -7.50 1.31 7.38
N GLN A 75 -8.45 1.05 8.28
CA GLN A 75 -9.43 -0.03 8.10
C GLN A 75 -10.28 0.19 6.84
N ARG A 76 -10.73 1.43 6.60
CA ARG A 76 -11.47 1.80 5.39
C ARG A 76 -10.63 1.61 4.13
N ALA A 77 -9.35 2.00 4.16
CA ALA A 77 -8.45 1.85 3.02
C ALA A 77 -8.19 0.38 2.66
N VAL A 78 -8.07 -0.50 3.65
CA VAL A 78 -7.77 -1.93 3.43
C VAL A 78 -9.01 -2.74 3.06
N ALA A 79 -10.20 -2.36 3.55
CA ALA A 79 -11.43 -3.14 3.39
C ALA A 79 -11.72 -3.62 1.95
N PRO A 80 -11.53 -2.81 0.88
CA PRO A 80 -11.79 -3.25 -0.50
C PRO A 80 -10.90 -4.41 -0.98
N PHE A 81 -9.74 -4.62 -0.35
CA PHE A 81 -8.75 -5.61 -0.79
C PHE A 81 -8.82 -6.92 0.00
N LYS A 82 -9.43 -6.93 1.20
CA LYS A 82 -9.38 -8.07 2.13
C LYS A 82 -9.90 -9.39 1.57
N GLU A 83 -10.90 -9.36 0.70
CA GLU A 83 -11.50 -10.58 0.15
C GLU A 83 -10.67 -11.19 -0.99
N ASN A 84 -9.89 -10.37 -1.70
CA ASN A 84 -9.20 -10.79 -2.93
C ASN A 84 -7.68 -10.92 -2.76
N TYR A 85 -7.11 -10.36 -1.68
CA TYR A 85 -5.68 -10.31 -1.45
C TYR A 85 -5.34 -10.69 -0.02
N SER A 86 -4.42 -11.64 0.13
CA SER A 86 -3.88 -12.03 1.44
C SER A 86 -2.94 -10.96 2.01
N VAL A 87 -2.22 -10.23 1.16
CA VAL A 87 -1.27 -9.17 1.55
C VAL A 87 -1.62 -7.89 0.82
N VAL A 88 -1.58 -6.77 1.55
CA VAL A 88 -1.87 -5.42 1.06
C VAL A 88 -0.81 -4.47 1.62
N ALA A 89 -0.28 -3.58 0.80
CA ALA A 89 0.65 -2.54 1.22
C ALA A 89 -0.12 -1.31 1.70
N LEU A 90 0.22 -0.79 2.88
CA LEU A 90 -0.36 0.44 3.43
C LEU A 90 0.48 1.63 2.98
N ALA A 91 -0.07 2.49 2.11
CA ALA A 91 0.59 3.74 1.74
C ALA A 91 0.06 4.90 2.58
N VAL A 92 0.94 5.55 3.35
CA VAL A 92 0.62 6.70 4.19
C VAL A 92 1.11 7.98 3.51
N THR A 93 0.19 8.91 3.32
CA THR A 93 0.43 10.22 2.68
C THR A 93 -0.03 11.37 3.57
N GLY A 94 0.32 12.60 3.22
CA GLY A 94 -0.02 13.81 3.99
C GLY A 94 1.07 14.26 4.95
N TRP A 95 1.92 13.34 5.42
CA TRP A 95 3.06 13.66 6.29
C TRP A 95 4.37 13.71 5.52
N ARG A 96 5.05 14.88 5.52
CA ARG A 96 6.43 15.01 5.01
C ARG A 96 7.48 14.75 6.08
N GLN A 97 7.34 15.40 7.23
CA GLN A 97 8.26 15.29 8.37
C GLN A 97 7.46 15.30 9.68
N PRO A 98 6.75 14.20 9.98
CA PRO A 98 5.93 14.14 11.18
C PRO A 98 6.80 14.14 12.45
N LYS A 99 6.26 14.69 13.53
CA LYS A 99 6.89 14.58 14.86
C LYS A 99 6.88 13.12 15.32
N LEU A 100 7.85 12.73 16.15
CA LEU A 100 7.94 11.37 16.71
C LEU A 100 6.64 10.89 17.38
N GLU A 101 5.91 11.80 18.03
CA GLU A 101 4.62 11.48 18.64
C GLU A 101 3.58 11.02 17.61
N GLY A 102 3.51 11.66 16.44
CA GLY A 102 2.65 11.25 15.34
C GLY A 102 3.03 9.87 14.80
N ILE A 103 4.33 9.60 14.65
CA ILE A 103 4.83 8.28 14.22
C ILE A 103 4.45 7.19 15.25
N LYS A 104 4.51 7.49 16.56
CA LYS A 104 4.06 6.58 17.62
C LYS A 104 2.55 6.31 17.59
N ARG A 105 1.74 7.33 17.30
CA ARG A 105 0.29 7.17 17.10
C ARG A 105 0.01 6.26 15.91
N LEU A 106 0.69 6.48 14.79
CA LEU A 106 0.59 5.65 13.59
C LEU A 106 0.99 4.19 13.85
N ALA A 107 2.13 3.96 14.50
CA ALA A 107 2.60 2.61 14.83
C ALA A 107 1.59 1.85 15.70
N THR A 108 1.01 2.53 16.70
CA THR A 108 -0.04 1.96 17.56
C THR A 108 -1.29 1.61 16.76
N ALA A 109 -1.75 2.50 15.88
CA ALA A 109 -2.93 2.27 15.04
C ALA A 109 -2.73 1.07 14.09
N ILE A 110 -1.58 1.00 13.40
CA ILE A 110 -1.22 -0.09 12.50
C ILE A 110 -1.15 -1.44 13.25
N ALA A 111 -0.50 -1.50 14.40
CA ALA A 111 -0.44 -2.72 15.20
C ALA A 111 -1.84 -3.21 15.61
N SER A 112 -2.73 -2.29 15.99
CA SER A 112 -4.10 -2.66 16.40
C SER A 112 -4.95 -3.26 15.27
N ILE A 113 -4.75 -2.84 14.01
CA ILE A 113 -5.47 -3.42 12.87
C ILE A 113 -4.83 -4.73 12.41
N ARG A 114 -3.56 -4.96 12.78
CA ARG A 114 -2.81 -6.15 12.44
C ARG A 114 -3.29 -7.38 13.19
N GLU A 115 -3.59 -7.21 14.48
CA GLU A 115 -4.22 -8.25 15.33
C GLU A 115 -5.52 -8.79 14.73
N ASN A 116 -6.17 -8.03 13.84
CA ASN A 116 -7.42 -8.39 13.17
C ASN A 116 -7.24 -9.06 11.79
N GLY A 117 -6.06 -9.64 11.49
CA GLY A 117 -5.89 -10.59 10.38
C GLY A 117 -5.57 -9.99 9.01
N THR A 118 -4.74 -8.95 8.92
CA THR A 118 -4.08 -8.64 7.64
C THR A 118 -2.92 -9.63 7.43
N GLY A 119 -2.73 -10.17 6.22
CA GLY A 119 -1.74 -11.25 6.01
C GLY A 119 -0.28 -10.80 6.04
N SER A 120 0.65 -11.75 6.19
CA SER A 120 2.10 -11.51 6.32
C SER A 120 2.82 -11.50 4.97
N PRO A 121 3.80 -10.60 4.73
CA PRO A 121 4.36 -9.59 5.65
C PRO A 121 3.48 -8.34 5.82
N LEU A 122 3.67 -7.60 6.92
CA LEU A 122 3.18 -6.22 7.01
C LEU A 122 4.07 -5.32 6.14
N ILE A 123 3.44 -4.58 5.22
CA ILE A 123 4.14 -3.66 4.32
C ILE A 123 3.56 -2.27 4.56
N VAL A 124 4.40 -1.32 4.97
CA VAL A 124 4.04 0.08 5.15
C VAL A 124 4.96 0.93 4.28
N ILE A 125 4.37 1.89 3.58
CA ILE A 125 5.09 2.79 2.67
C ILE A 125 4.70 4.22 3.01
N SER A 126 5.68 5.08 3.26
CA SER A 126 5.44 6.50 3.53
C SER A 126 5.98 7.39 2.42
N GLU A 127 5.26 8.48 2.12
CA GLU A 127 5.79 9.53 1.24
C GLU A 127 6.89 10.35 1.95
N GLY A 128 6.78 10.53 3.27
CA GLY A 128 7.78 11.20 4.10
C GLY A 128 8.89 10.26 4.57
N ASN A 129 10.04 10.83 4.93
CA ASN A 129 11.24 10.13 5.40
C ASN A 129 11.15 9.77 6.90
N PHE A 130 10.41 8.71 7.21
CA PHE A 130 10.26 8.20 8.58
C PHE A 130 10.02 6.69 8.66
N GLY A 131 10.19 5.96 7.55
CA GLY A 131 9.92 4.52 7.45
C GLY A 131 10.81 3.71 8.37
N LYS A 132 12.08 4.12 8.55
CA LYS A 132 12.98 3.46 9.50
C LYS A 132 12.54 3.57 10.96
N VAL A 133 12.14 4.76 11.39
CA VAL A 133 11.64 5.00 12.76
C VAL A 133 10.33 4.26 12.97
N LEU A 134 9.42 4.29 11.99
CA LEU A 134 8.18 3.56 12.03
C LEU A 134 8.42 2.04 12.11
N GLY A 135 9.38 1.52 11.35
CA GLY A 135 9.77 0.11 11.36
C GLY A 135 10.21 -0.38 12.73
N TYR A 136 11.07 0.37 13.42
CA TYR A 136 11.47 0.04 14.80
C TYR A 136 10.27 0.06 15.77
N LEU A 137 9.44 1.10 15.72
CA LEU A 137 8.27 1.21 16.59
C LEU A 137 7.24 0.10 16.34
N LEU A 138 7.10 -0.34 15.10
CA LEU A 138 6.24 -1.47 14.74
C LEU A 138 6.84 -2.80 15.20
N GLU A 139 8.14 -3.03 15.01
CA GLU A 139 8.80 -4.25 15.47
C GLU A 139 8.59 -4.50 16.97
N GLU A 140 8.66 -3.45 17.80
CA GLU A 140 8.40 -3.53 19.24
C GLU A 140 6.95 -3.90 19.59
N ARG A 141 6.00 -3.64 18.68
CA ARG A 141 4.54 -3.80 18.90
C ARG A 141 3.96 -5.05 18.26
N LEU A 142 4.62 -5.60 17.25
CA LEU A 142 4.16 -6.80 16.55
C LEU A 142 4.58 -8.07 17.27
N GLN A 143 3.86 -9.17 17.01
CA GLN A 143 4.21 -10.46 17.58
C GLN A 143 5.59 -10.92 17.09
N LYS A 144 6.31 -11.68 17.93
CA LYS A 144 7.60 -12.28 17.54
C LYS A 144 7.40 -13.16 16.30
N GLY A 145 8.23 -12.96 15.29
CA GLY A 145 8.19 -13.73 14.06
C GLY A 145 7.38 -13.11 12.91
N GLU A 146 6.59 -12.06 13.15
CA GLU A 146 5.93 -11.33 12.06
C GLU A 146 6.96 -10.63 11.16
N ASP A 147 6.81 -10.83 9.85
CA ASP A 147 7.60 -10.17 8.82
C ASP A 147 7.09 -8.76 8.58
N LEU A 148 8.03 -7.81 8.50
CA LEU A 148 7.76 -6.37 8.37
C LEU A 148 8.69 -5.73 7.35
N ILE A 149 8.10 -4.93 6.47
CA ILE A 149 8.79 -3.97 5.61
C ILE A 149 8.20 -2.57 5.84
N CYS A 150 9.06 -1.60 6.14
CA CYS A 150 8.75 -0.19 5.99
C CYS A 150 9.64 0.40 4.89
N LEU A 151 9.01 1.07 3.91
CA LEU A 151 9.69 1.83 2.88
C LEU A 151 9.30 3.30 3.03
N ASP A 152 10.22 4.23 2.83
CA ASP A 152 9.90 5.65 2.82
C ASP A 152 10.30 6.36 1.52
N GLU A 153 9.88 7.61 1.38
CA GLU A 153 10.12 8.46 0.21
C GLU A 153 9.57 7.90 -1.12
N ILE A 154 8.51 7.08 -1.06
CA ILE A 154 7.80 6.60 -2.25
C ILE A 154 6.43 7.27 -2.33
N LYS A 155 6.17 7.93 -3.46
CA LYS A 155 4.84 8.44 -3.78
C LYS A 155 4.01 7.34 -4.44
N LEU A 156 2.91 6.96 -3.80
CA LEU A 156 1.94 5.98 -4.29
C LEU A 156 0.54 6.58 -4.28
N GLY A 157 -0.29 6.18 -5.23
CA GLY A 157 -1.72 6.46 -5.30
C GLY A 157 -2.59 5.27 -4.88
N GLY A 158 -3.85 5.54 -4.52
CA GLY A 158 -4.83 4.48 -4.30
C GLY A 158 -5.09 3.67 -5.56
N GLY A 159 -4.98 2.33 -5.45
CA GLY A 159 -5.16 1.41 -6.58
C GLY A 159 -3.87 1.07 -7.35
N ASP A 160 -2.73 1.62 -6.94
CA ASP A 160 -1.42 1.17 -7.42
C ASP A 160 -1.14 -0.27 -6.98
N PHE A 161 -0.22 -0.90 -7.70
CA PHE A 161 0.40 -2.18 -7.31
C PHE A 161 1.90 -2.00 -7.19
N ILE A 162 2.52 -2.77 -6.32
CA ILE A 162 3.98 -2.76 -6.14
C ILE A 162 4.58 -4.15 -6.30
N ASP A 163 5.79 -4.19 -6.86
CA ASP A 163 6.70 -5.32 -6.71
C ASP A 163 7.87 -4.88 -5.82
N ILE A 164 8.31 -5.77 -4.93
CA ILE A 164 9.48 -5.59 -4.09
C ILE A 164 10.43 -6.74 -4.40
N GLY A 165 11.55 -6.44 -5.04
CA GLY A 165 12.49 -7.47 -5.48
C GLY A 165 13.39 -7.98 -4.36
N LYS A 166 14.33 -8.85 -4.73
CA LYS A 166 15.39 -9.30 -3.81
C LYS A 166 16.43 -8.19 -3.62
N PRO A 167 17.10 -8.14 -2.46
CA PRO A 167 18.25 -7.27 -2.27
C PRO A 167 19.31 -7.48 -3.34
N LEU A 168 19.87 -6.39 -3.88
CA LEU A 168 20.94 -6.44 -4.87
C LEU A 168 22.28 -6.17 -4.17
N HIS A 169 23.13 -7.20 -4.06
CA HIS A 169 24.49 -7.21 -3.45
C HIS A 169 24.56 -7.27 -1.90
N ILE A 170 25.79 -7.26 -1.37
CA ILE A 170 26.11 -7.04 0.06
C ILE A 170 25.72 -5.59 0.39
N GLY A 171 24.45 -5.37 0.68
CA GLY A 171 23.87 -4.06 0.98
C GLY A 171 22.35 -4.09 1.12
N ASP A 172 21.78 -3.02 1.67
CA ASP A 172 20.34 -2.85 1.91
C ASP A 172 19.62 -2.17 0.73
N VAL A 173 20.00 -2.50 -0.51
CA VAL A 173 19.33 -1.95 -1.70
C VAL A 173 18.25 -2.90 -2.17
N ILE A 174 16.99 -2.46 -2.15
CA ILE A 174 15.84 -3.24 -2.61
C ILE A 174 15.20 -2.54 -3.82
N PRO A 175 15.08 -3.22 -4.97
CA PRO A 175 14.39 -2.66 -6.13
C PRO A 175 12.88 -2.72 -5.89
N VAL A 176 12.20 -1.60 -6.11
CA VAL A 176 10.75 -1.46 -6.02
C VAL A 176 10.21 -1.03 -7.37
N ILE A 177 9.13 -1.64 -7.82
CA ILE A 177 8.42 -1.27 -9.04
C ILE A 177 7.03 -0.82 -8.65
N VAL A 178 6.64 0.38 -9.06
CA VAL A 178 5.27 0.88 -8.92
C VAL A 178 4.55 0.71 -10.25
N LYS A 179 3.36 0.14 -10.19
CA LYS A 179 2.46 -0.11 -11.32
C LYS A 179 1.18 0.69 -11.07
N THR A 180 1.05 1.80 -11.78
CA THR A 180 -0.12 2.68 -11.69
C THR A 180 -1.09 2.38 -12.81
N LEU A 181 -2.33 2.10 -12.44
CA LEU A 181 -3.43 1.98 -13.40
C LEU A 181 -3.94 3.38 -13.72
N VAL A 182 -3.64 3.87 -14.93
CA VAL A 182 -4.15 5.16 -15.39
C VAL A 182 -5.46 4.93 -16.12
N PHE A 183 -6.53 5.49 -15.59
CA PHE A 183 -7.82 5.57 -16.28
C PHE A 183 -7.91 6.92 -16.97
N SER A 184 -7.97 6.92 -18.30
CA SER A 184 -8.34 8.10 -19.07
C SER A 184 -9.85 8.28 -18.98
N ASN A 185 -10.31 9.46 -18.53
CA ASN A 185 -11.73 9.85 -18.56
C ASN A 185 -12.16 10.25 -19.97
#